data_AF-A0A8F5GT97-F1
#
_entry.id   AF-A0A8F5GT97-F1
#
_cell.length_a   1.000
_cell.length_b   1.000
_cell.length_c   1.000
_cell.angle_alpha   90.00
_cell.angle_beta   90.00
_cell.angle_gamma   90.00
#
_symmetry.space_group_name_H-M   'P 1'
#
loop_
_entity.id
_entity.type
_entity.pdbx_description
1 polymer ?
#
loop_
_entity_poly.entity_id
_entity_poly.type
_entity_poly.pdbx_seq_one_letter_code
_entity_poly.pdbx_strand_id
1 'polypeptide(L)'
;MQAVNIDDILKEAERQLMICNACRYCEGYCDLWDAIERKRSFPPNDVFHLSNLCHDCRDCYYACQYTPPHPFSIDIPGILSKVRELSYRRFVYPKFMQRYVSSIYRFINYIYVILTIIIFAISISLTLFLHGFSLFRTYIPYQSLLPPYIFLAVEYLLYIYVVFMWYMEARSYWKSISNGIRFSLGEVLKGVKDALIHKDFTGGGAGCSYPLEYFPDQGKNPKPSRFRLHAHATVVIGFIIDLISILFYPFKGTVTPAIFLIGSIMIAVGALSLLYKRKYDRLVHEDGGLAFTLMLSIASISGIIAIVLSLYHQPLYAVFFLLRASIIASLFIMAPYSKFVHLVFRLVSLMRDRFEEYNVKK
;
A
#
# COMPACT_ATOMS: atom_id res chain seq x y z
N MET A 1 18.91 -13.20 -17.45
CA MET A 1 18.48 -11.86 -17.00
C MET A 1 19.64 -11.24 -16.25
N GLN A 2 20.31 -10.25 -16.84
CA GLN A 2 21.43 -9.55 -16.19
C GLN A 2 20.96 -8.99 -14.84
N ALA A 3 21.77 -9.17 -13.81
CA ALA A 3 21.52 -8.53 -12.52
C ALA A 3 21.47 -7.02 -12.76
N VAL A 4 20.27 -6.44 -12.69
CA VAL A 4 20.10 -4.99 -12.87
C VAL A 4 20.87 -4.30 -11.75
N ASN A 5 21.87 -3.51 -12.12
CA ASN A 5 22.71 -2.80 -11.17
C ASN A 5 21.91 -1.65 -10.54
N ILE A 6 21.94 -1.58 -9.21
CA ILE A 6 21.25 -0.54 -8.42
C ILE A 6 21.75 0.85 -8.83
N ASP A 7 23.05 0.98 -9.06
CA ASP A 7 23.67 2.26 -9.44
C ASP A 7 23.19 2.70 -10.82
N ASP A 8 22.94 1.77 -11.74
CA ASP A 8 22.44 2.10 -13.08
C ASP A 8 20.98 2.58 -13.02
N ILE A 9 20.14 1.97 -12.16
CA ILE A 9 18.76 2.44 -11.94
C ILE A 9 18.77 3.87 -11.36
N LEU A 10 19.63 4.13 -10.37
CA LEU A 10 19.69 5.45 -9.72
C LEU A 10 20.23 6.52 -10.68
N LYS A 11 21.27 6.21 -11.47
CA LYS A 11 21.79 7.10 -12.50
C LYS A 11 20.77 7.39 -13.59
N GLU A 12 20.02 6.37 -14.02
CA GLU A 12 18.97 6.55 -15.02
C GLU A 12 17.81 7.39 -14.47
N ALA A 13 17.42 7.19 -13.21
CA ALA A 13 16.42 8.03 -12.55
C ALA A 13 16.89 9.49 -12.46
N GLU A 14 18.14 9.72 -12.06
CA GLU A 14 18.75 11.06 -12.03
C GLU A 14 18.75 11.71 -13.42
N ARG A 15 19.16 10.98 -14.47
CA ARG A 15 19.15 11.47 -15.86
C ARG A 15 17.75 11.93 -16.29
N GLN A 16 16.74 11.10 -16.06
CA GLN A 16 15.37 11.46 -16.43
C GLN A 16 14.84 12.63 -15.62
N LEU A 17 15.09 12.67 -14.30
CA LEU A 17 14.70 13.80 -13.45
C LEU A 17 15.37 15.11 -13.88
N MET A 18 16.65 15.08 -14.27
CA MET A 18 17.36 16.24 -14.81
C MET A 18 16.74 16.76 -16.10
N ILE A 19 16.42 15.87 -17.05
CA ILE A 19 15.76 16.25 -18.31
C ILE A 19 14.37 16.83 -18.02
N CYS A 20 13.61 16.21 -17.11
CA CYS A 20 12.27 16.67 -16.80
C CYS A 20 12.29 18.04 -16.08
N ASN A 21 13.24 18.26 -15.17
CA ASN A 21 13.43 19.56 -14.50
C ASN A 21 13.88 20.66 -15.46
N ALA A 22 14.63 20.32 -16.52
CA ALA A 22 14.99 21.28 -17.57
C ALA A 22 13.81 21.59 -18.50
N CYS A 23 12.98 20.59 -18.82
CA CYS A 23 11.85 20.73 -19.74
C CYS A 23 10.65 21.44 -19.12
N ARG A 24 10.34 21.14 -17.84
CA ARG A 24 9.21 21.72 -17.06
C ARG A 24 7.82 21.61 -17.68
N TYR A 25 7.64 20.83 -18.75
CA TYR A 25 6.35 20.68 -19.42
C TYR A 25 5.24 20.11 -18.51
N CYS A 26 5.62 19.30 -17.52
CA CYS A 26 4.69 18.68 -16.57
C CYS A 26 4.49 19.49 -15.27
N GLU A 27 5.03 20.72 -15.19
CA GLU A 27 4.79 21.63 -14.07
C GLU A 27 3.28 21.81 -13.84
N GLY A 28 2.84 21.79 -12.59
CA GLY A 28 1.42 21.87 -12.21
C GLY A 28 0.58 20.59 -12.42
N TYR A 29 1.15 19.48 -12.93
CA TYR A 29 0.41 18.22 -13.04
C TYR A 29 0.12 17.62 -11.65
N CYS A 30 1.13 17.53 -10.78
CA CYS A 30 1.02 17.01 -9.42
C CYS A 30 2.17 17.49 -8.53
N ASP A 31 2.03 17.36 -7.20
CA ASP A 31 2.98 17.89 -6.20
C ASP A 31 4.41 17.31 -6.34
N LEU A 32 4.59 16.20 -7.07
CA LEU A 32 5.93 15.69 -7.41
C LEU A 32 6.74 16.72 -8.20
N TRP A 33 6.10 17.47 -9.10
CA TRP A 33 6.77 18.43 -9.97
C TRP A 33 7.25 19.66 -9.20
N ASP A 34 6.43 20.16 -8.27
CA ASP A 34 6.81 21.21 -7.33
C ASP A 34 8.07 20.80 -6.54
N ALA A 35 8.18 19.52 -6.14
CA ALA A 35 9.34 18.99 -5.45
C ALA A 35 10.59 18.86 -6.34
N ILE A 36 10.40 18.58 -7.62
CA ILE A 36 11.48 18.50 -8.62
C ILE A 36 12.05 19.91 -8.88
N GLU A 37 11.19 20.92 -8.99
CA GLU A 37 11.59 22.30 -9.32
C GLU A 37 12.40 23.00 -8.23
N ARG A 38 12.24 22.58 -6.97
CA ARG A 38 13.04 23.06 -5.84
C ARG A 38 14.49 22.60 -5.90
N LYS A 39 14.85 21.68 -6.80
CA LYS A 39 16.14 20.99 -6.82
C LYS A 39 16.94 21.33 -8.09
N ARG A 40 18.27 21.36 -7.95
CA ARG A 40 19.22 21.58 -9.06
C ARG A 40 19.96 20.30 -9.48
N SER A 41 19.98 19.31 -8.60
CA SER A 41 20.57 17.98 -8.81
C SER A 41 19.72 16.95 -8.05
N PHE A 42 19.86 15.68 -8.42
CA PHE A 42 19.06 14.59 -7.86
C PHE A 42 19.97 13.49 -7.31
N PRO A 43 20.69 13.74 -6.20
CA PRO A 43 21.49 12.70 -5.56
C PRO A 43 20.61 11.53 -5.11
N PRO A 44 21.17 10.32 -4.88
CA PRO A 44 20.39 9.11 -4.59
C PRO A 44 19.31 9.25 -3.51
N ASN A 45 19.59 9.98 -2.43
CA ASN A 45 18.62 10.21 -1.35
C ASN A 45 17.40 11.01 -1.80
N ASP A 46 17.59 11.98 -2.68
CA ASP A 46 16.50 12.76 -3.26
C ASP A 46 15.70 11.92 -4.26
N VAL A 47 16.34 11.06 -5.04
CA VAL A 47 15.64 10.11 -5.91
C VAL A 47 14.79 9.13 -5.07
N PHE A 48 15.29 8.65 -3.94
CA PHE A 48 14.49 7.82 -3.02
C PHE A 48 13.30 8.56 -2.41
N HIS A 49 13.45 9.85 -2.12
CA HIS A 49 12.37 10.69 -1.64
C HIS A 49 11.29 10.89 -2.73
N LEU A 50 11.71 11.36 -3.91
CA LEU A 50 10.82 11.65 -5.04
C LEU A 50 10.08 10.40 -5.54
N SER A 51 10.73 9.23 -5.51
CA SER A 51 10.07 7.97 -5.90
C SER A 51 8.89 7.60 -4.99
N ASN A 52 8.98 7.92 -3.69
CA ASN A 52 7.90 7.69 -2.72
C ASN A 52 6.89 8.85 -2.66
N LEU A 53 7.23 10.03 -3.20
CA LEU A 53 6.29 11.12 -3.43
C LEU A 53 5.42 10.86 -4.66
N CYS A 54 5.99 10.27 -5.72
CA CYS A 54 5.29 9.92 -6.96
C CYS A 54 4.09 8.97 -6.73
N HIS A 55 2.91 9.33 -7.23
CA HIS A 55 1.66 8.53 -7.13
C HIS A 55 1.49 7.48 -8.24
N ASP A 56 2.39 7.45 -9.22
CA ASP A 56 2.28 6.58 -10.40
C ASP A 56 0.92 6.76 -11.10
N CYS A 57 0.43 8.00 -11.23
CA CYS A 57 -0.77 8.33 -12.01
C CYS A 57 -0.52 8.24 -13.52
N ARG A 58 0.72 8.54 -13.93
CA ARG A 58 1.24 8.47 -15.30
C ARG A 58 0.75 9.54 -16.26
N ASP A 59 0.00 10.55 -15.81
CA ASP A 59 -0.38 11.69 -16.66
C ASP A 59 0.83 12.34 -17.31
N CYS A 60 1.92 12.50 -16.56
CA CYS A 60 3.18 13.01 -17.10
C CYS A 60 3.78 12.15 -18.21
N TYR A 61 3.59 10.82 -18.17
CA TYR A 61 4.06 9.92 -19.23
C TYR A 61 3.24 10.16 -20.51
N TYR A 62 1.91 10.19 -20.41
CA TYR A 62 1.05 10.33 -21.58
C TYR A 62 1.14 11.72 -22.24
N ALA A 63 1.48 12.75 -21.46
CA ALA A 63 1.68 14.10 -21.97
C ALA A 63 3.11 14.35 -22.49
N CYS A 64 4.08 13.50 -22.13
CA CYS A 64 5.48 13.76 -22.44
C CYS A 64 5.79 13.52 -23.93
N GLN A 65 6.43 14.51 -24.55
CA GLN A 65 6.89 14.45 -25.95
C GLN A 65 8.15 13.58 -26.13
N TYR A 66 8.78 13.19 -25.03
CA TYR A 66 10.06 12.49 -24.99
C TYR A 66 9.96 11.02 -24.54
N THR A 67 8.75 10.47 -24.44
CA THR A 67 8.57 9.03 -24.24
C THR A 67 9.16 8.22 -25.40
N PRO A 68 9.49 6.92 -25.19
CA PRO A 68 9.86 6.05 -26.31
C PRO A 68 8.87 6.15 -27.48
N PRO A 69 9.36 6.13 -28.74
CA PRO A 69 10.72 5.83 -29.18
C PRO A 69 11.70 7.03 -29.22
N HIS A 70 11.37 8.18 -28.62
CA HIS A 70 12.27 9.34 -28.62
C HIS A 70 13.65 8.98 -28.00
N PRO A 71 14.78 9.54 -28.49
CA PRO A 71 16.13 9.22 -27.99
C PRO A 71 16.33 9.41 -26.48
N PHE A 72 15.61 10.37 -25.86
CA PHE A 72 15.64 10.55 -24.41
C PHE A 72 14.91 9.45 -23.64
N SER A 73 13.95 8.74 -24.27
CA SER A 73 13.23 7.59 -23.72
C SER A 73 12.74 7.80 -22.28
N ILE A 74 12.03 8.92 -22.05
CA ILE A 74 11.55 9.30 -20.71
C ILE A 74 10.41 8.37 -20.29
N ASP A 75 10.55 7.78 -19.11
CA ASP A 75 9.56 6.96 -18.42
C ASP A 75 9.67 7.17 -16.89
N ILE A 76 9.30 8.38 -16.45
CA ILE A 76 9.34 8.77 -15.04
C ILE A 76 8.56 7.81 -14.13
N PRO A 77 7.32 7.41 -14.46
CA PRO A 77 6.59 6.47 -13.61
C PRO A 77 7.30 5.11 -13.51
N GLY A 78 7.80 4.58 -14.62
CA GLY A 78 8.50 3.30 -14.64
C GLY A 78 9.81 3.32 -13.87
N ILE A 79 10.66 4.33 -14.08
CA ILE A 79 11.95 4.42 -13.38
C ILE A 79 11.77 4.69 -11.88
N LEU A 80 10.84 5.59 -11.51
CA LEU A 80 10.55 5.85 -10.09
C LEU A 80 9.87 4.66 -9.41
N SER A 81 9.08 3.85 -10.12
CA SER A 81 8.58 2.59 -9.57
C SER A 81 9.73 1.66 -9.18
N LYS A 82 10.74 1.47 -10.04
CA LYS A 82 11.92 0.67 -9.72
C LYS A 82 12.71 1.24 -8.54
N VAL A 83 12.93 2.56 -8.49
CA VAL A 83 13.61 3.20 -7.35
C VAL A 83 12.82 3.02 -6.05
N ARG A 84 11.49 3.05 -6.10
CA ARG A 84 10.63 2.82 -4.94
C ARG A 84 10.84 1.42 -4.35
N GLU A 85 10.89 0.40 -5.20
CA GLU A 85 11.21 -0.97 -4.78
C GLU A 85 12.60 -1.08 -4.17
N LEU A 86 13.60 -0.43 -4.77
CA LEU A 86 14.95 -0.33 -4.22
C LEU A 86 14.95 0.35 -2.86
N SER A 87 14.14 1.39 -2.67
CA SER A 87 14.02 2.09 -1.40
C SER A 87 13.49 1.15 -0.31
N TYR A 88 12.42 0.39 -0.60
CA TYR A 88 11.87 -0.58 0.36
C TYR A 88 12.94 -1.56 0.79
N ARG A 89 13.65 -2.16 -0.17
CA ARG A 89 14.76 -3.07 0.10
C ARG A 89 15.89 -2.42 0.91
N ARG A 90 16.28 -1.19 0.57
CA ARG A 90 17.43 -0.50 1.18
C ARG A 90 17.20 -0.19 2.66
N PHE A 91 15.96 0.12 3.01
CA PHE A 91 15.61 0.59 4.35
C PHE A 91 14.93 -0.47 5.22
N VAL A 92 14.77 -1.71 4.73
CA VAL A 92 14.28 -2.85 5.53
C VAL A 92 15.04 -2.98 6.84
N TYR A 93 14.27 -3.23 7.89
CA TYR A 93 14.77 -3.65 9.19
C TYR A 93 14.35 -5.11 9.45
N PRO A 94 15.18 -5.94 10.11
CA PRO A 94 16.61 -5.74 10.37
C PRO A 94 17.45 -5.81 9.08
N LYS A 95 18.64 -5.20 9.07
CA LYS A 95 19.47 -5.05 7.86
C LYS A 95 19.86 -6.35 7.14
N PHE A 96 19.92 -7.48 7.84
CA PHE A 96 20.22 -8.76 7.19
C PHE A 96 19.10 -9.21 6.22
N MET A 97 17.86 -8.74 6.45
CA MET A 97 16.70 -9.06 5.62
C MET A 97 16.77 -8.42 4.22
N GLN A 98 17.62 -7.41 4.02
CA GLN A 98 17.79 -6.72 2.72
C GLN A 98 18.19 -7.67 1.58
N ARG A 99 18.81 -8.81 1.88
CA ARG A 99 19.17 -9.83 0.88
C ARG A 99 17.97 -10.68 0.44
N TYR A 100 16.98 -10.84 1.31
CA TYR A 100 15.81 -11.70 1.11
C TYR A 100 14.63 -10.91 0.54
N VAL A 101 14.55 -9.62 0.84
CA VAL A 101 13.66 -8.67 0.15
C VAL A 101 14.28 -8.37 -1.23
N SER A 102 14.18 -9.35 -2.13
CA SER A 102 14.77 -9.27 -3.48
C SER A 102 13.95 -8.38 -4.42
N SER A 103 14.60 -7.89 -5.50
CA SER A 103 14.03 -6.97 -6.50
C SER A 103 13.01 -7.60 -7.45
N ILE A 104 12.38 -8.70 -7.04
CA ILE A 104 11.34 -9.38 -7.80
C ILE A 104 10.36 -9.92 -6.77
N TYR A 105 9.27 -9.18 -6.55
CA TYR A 105 8.19 -9.50 -5.61
C TYR A 105 7.62 -10.94 -5.72
N ARG A 106 7.96 -11.70 -6.77
CA ARG A 106 7.61 -13.10 -6.95
C ARG A 106 7.95 -13.97 -5.73
N PHE A 107 9.13 -13.82 -5.11
CA PHE A 107 9.50 -14.67 -3.97
C PHE A 107 8.71 -14.34 -2.69
N ILE A 108 8.47 -13.06 -2.44
CA ILE A 108 7.66 -12.59 -1.30
C ILE A 108 6.23 -13.12 -1.42
N ASN A 109 5.67 -13.17 -2.64
CA ASN A 109 4.33 -13.71 -2.89
C ASN A 109 4.19 -15.19 -2.52
N TYR A 110 5.22 -16.02 -2.72
CA TYR A 110 5.18 -17.42 -2.30
C TYR A 110 5.24 -17.55 -0.78
N ILE A 111 6.06 -16.75 -0.11
CA ILE A 111 6.17 -16.74 1.36
C ILE A 111 4.81 -16.44 1.98
N TYR A 112 4.09 -15.46 1.44
CA TYR A 112 2.74 -15.13 1.87
C TYR A 112 1.77 -16.32 1.84
N VAL A 113 1.74 -17.04 0.71
CA VAL A 113 0.86 -18.20 0.52
C VAL A 113 1.26 -19.32 1.48
N ILE A 114 2.56 -19.59 1.62
CA ILE A 114 3.10 -20.60 2.53
C ILE A 114 2.73 -20.28 3.99
N LEU A 115 2.97 -19.05 4.44
CA LEU A 115 2.59 -18.61 5.79
C LEU A 115 1.08 -18.74 6.01
N THR A 116 0.28 -18.37 5.02
CA THR A 116 -1.19 -18.49 5.11
C THR A 116 -1.60 -19.95 5.29
N ILE A 117 -1.04 -20.87 4.50
CA ILE A 117 -1.31 -22.31 4.60
C ILE A 117 -0.89 -22.84 5.97
N ILE A 118 0.28 -22.46 6.46
CA ILE A 118 0.80 -22.92 7.76
C ILE A 118 -0.09 -22.42 8.91
N ILE A 119 -0.40 -21.13 8.94
CA ILE A 119 -1.24 -20.53 10.00
C ILE A 119 -2.67 -21.08 9.92
N PHE A 120 -3.20 -21.29 8.72
CA PHE A 120 -4.50 -21.92 8.53
C PHE A 120 -4.50 -23.37 9.02
N ALA A 121 -3.48 -24.16 8.68
CA ALA A 121 -3.33 -25.54 9.14
C ALA A 121 -3.21 -25.63 10.66
N ILE A 122 -2.45 -24.73 11.30
CA ILE A 122 -2.32 -24.66 12.76
C ILE A 122 -3.66 -24.30 13.39
N SER A 123 -4.31 -23.25 12.89
CA SER A 123 -5.57 -22.75 13.47
C SER A 123 -6.72 -23.74 13.30
N ILE A 124 -6.88 -24.35 12.13
CA ILE A 124 -7.91 -25.39 11.90
C ILE A 124 -7.63 -26.63 12.77
N SER A 125 -6.37 -27.07 12.88
CA SER A 125 -6.01 -28.21 13.72
C SER A 125 -6.28 -27.96 15.20
N LEU A 126 -5.98 -26.75 15.69
CA LEU A 126 -6.30 -26.35 17.05
C LEU A 126 -7.82 -26.32 17.30
N THR A 127 -8.60 -25.76 16.39
CA THR A 127 -10.07 -25.76 16.53
C THR A 127 -10.68 -27.16 16.47
N LEU A 128 -10.12 -28.05 15.63
CA LEU A 128 -10.51 -29.47 15.59
C LEU A 128 -10.14 -30.21 16.88
N PHE A 129 -9.01 -29.88 17.49
CA PHE A 129 -8.64 -30.44 18.79
C PHE A 129 -9.60 -30.01 19.90
N LEU A 130 -10.02 -28.74 19.90
CA LEU A 130 -10.91 -28.19 20.93
C LEU A 130 -12.38 -28.65 20.79
N HIS A 131 -12.88 -28.76 19.56
CA HIS A 131 -14.31 -28.97 19.28
C HIS A 131 -14.61 -30.29 18.57
N GLY A 132 -13.61 -31.02 18.10
CA GLY A 132 -13.78 -32.21 17.26
C GLY A 132 -14.46 -31.87 15.93
N PHE A 133 -15.12 -32.88 15.34
CA PHE A 133 -15.88 -32.71 14.09
C PHE A 133 -17.16 -31.85 14.24
N SER A 134 -17.51 -31.42 15.47
CA SER A 134 -18.62 -30.47 15.67
C SER A 134 -18.37 -29.15 14.95
N LEU A 135 -17.10 -28.79 14.69
CA LEU A 135 -16.68 -27.65 13.88
C LEU A 135 -17.39 -27.58 12.52
N PHE A 136 -17.66 -28.72 11.89
CA PHE A 136 -18.31 -28.79 10.57
C PHE A 136 -19.81 -29.11 10.65
N ARG A 137 -20.34 -29.43 11.84
CA ARG A 137 -21.72 -29.90 12.02
C ARG A 137 -22.60 -28.90 12.76
N THR A 138 -22.04 -28.14 13.68
CA THR A 138 -22.76 -27.22 14.56
C THR A 138 -22.19 -25.83 14.49
N TYR A 139 -23.06 -24.83 14.60
CA TYR A 139 -22.63 -23.44 14.73
C TYR A 139 -21.98 -23.21 16.09
N ILE A 140 -20.68 -22.95 16.10
CA ILE A 140 -19.91 -22.55 17.28
C ILE A 140 -19.65 -21.06 17.14
N PRO A 141 -20.05 -20.15 18.05
CA PRO A 141 -19.80 -18.71 17.92
C PRO A 141 -18.30 -18.36 17.82
N TYR A 142 -17.96 -17.26 17.15
CA TYR A 142 -16.56 -16.92 16.84
C TYR A 142 -15.71 -16.60 18.08
N GLN A 143 -16.36 -16.19 19.18
CA GLN A 143 -15.72 -15.99 20.49
C GLN A 143 -15.34 -17.31 21.18
N SER A 144 -15.87 -18.43 20.70
CA SER A 144 -15.65 -19.76 21.26
C SER A 144 -14.84 -20.66 20.32
N LEU A 145 -14.63 -20.25 19.05
CA LEU A 145 -13.80 -21.00 18.10
C LEU A 145 -12.37 -21.17 18.62
N LEU A 146 -11.75 -20.07 19.05
CA LEU A 146 -10.43 -20.04 19.65
C LEU A 146 -10.53 -19.45 21.06
N PRO A 147 -9.64 -19.83 21.99
CA PRO A 147 -9.58 -19.19 23.30
C PRO A 147 -9.34 -17.68 23.14
N PRO A 148 -10.24 -16.80 23.63
CA PRO A 148 -10.20 -15.36 23.33
C PRO A 148 -8.89 -14.68 23.71
N TYR A 149 -8.28 -15.10 24.82
CA TYR A 149 -7.00 -14.55 25.28
C TYR A 149 -5.84 -14.89 24.35
N ILE A 150 -5.83 -16.09 23.74
CA ILE A 150 -4.81 -16.47 22.75
C ILE A 150 -5.01 -15.65 21.48
N PHE A 151 -6.26 -15.57 21.00
CA PHE A 151 -6.58 -14.83 19.78
C PHE A 151 -6.17 -13.36 19.92
N LEU A 152 -6.60 -12.68 21.00
CA LEU A 152 -6.23 -11.30 21.28
C LEU A 152 -4.71 -11.13 21.46
N ALA A 153 -4.04 -12.04 22.18
CA ALA A 153 -2.59 -11.95 22.36
C ALA A 153 -1.84 -12.01 21.02
N VAL A 154 -2.23 -12.91 20.11
CA VAL A 154 -1.62 -13.02 18.78
C VAL A 154 -1.85 -11.74 17.97
N GLU A 155 -3.07 -11.22 17.92
CA GLU A 155 -3.39 -9.97 17.20
C GLU A 155 -2.60 -8.77 17.74
N TYR A 156 -2.57 -8.57 19.07
CA TYR A 156 -1.82 -7.47 19.66
C TYR A 156 -0.30 -7.61 19.46
N LEU A 157 0.25 -8.83 19.53
CA LEU A 157 1.67 -9.07 19.24
C LEU A 157 2.01 -8.75 17.78
N LEU A 158 1.14 -9.12 16.83
CA LEU A 158 1.30 -8.76 15.43
C LEU A 158 1.26 -7.24 15.22
N TYR A 159 0.38 -6.53 15.92
CA TYR A 159 0.33 -5.06 15.85
C TYR A 159 1.57 -4.39 16.42
N ILE A 160 2.00 -4.80 17.61
CA ILE A 160 3.23 -4.29 18.24
C ILE A 160 4.42 -4.55 17.31
N TYR A 161 4.49 -5.76 16.74
CA TYR A 161 5.50 -6.13 15.76
C TYR A 161 5.49 -5.19 14.54
N VAL A 162 4.35 -5.02 13.87
CA VAL A 162 4.27 -4.17 12.66
C VAL A 162 4.61 -2.72 12.97
N VAL A 163 4.06 -2.15 14.04
CA VAL A 163 4.34 -0.77 14.46
C VAL A 163 5.82 -0.59 14.76
N PHE A 164 6.43 -1.51 15.50
CA PHE A 164 7.86 -1.46 15.81
C PHE A 164 8.72 -1.54 14.55
N MET A 165 8.45 -2.49 13.65
CA MET A 165 9.21 -2.68 12.42
C MET A 165 9.11 -1.46 11.51
N TRP A 166 7.89 -0.97 11.25
CA TRP A 166 7.66 0.22 10.45
C TRP A 166 8.26 1.48 11.07
N TYR A 167 8.27 1.61 12.40
CA TYR A 167 8.97 2.70 13.07
C TYR A 167 10.48 2.66 12.80
N MET A 168 11.10 1.49 12.89
CA MET A 168 12.54 1.32 12.62
C MET A 168 12.90 1.64 11.16
N GLU A 169 12.06 1.20 10.22
CA GLU A 169 12.23 1.49 8.79
C GLU A 169 11.99 2.97 8.47
N ALA A 170 10.95 3.58 9.04
CA ALA A 170 10.67 5.01 8.92
C ALA A 170 11.84 5.86 9.43
N ARG A 171 12.40 5.50 10.59
CA ARG A 171 13.57 6.18 11.17
C ARG A 171 14.80 6.07 10.26
N SER A 172 15.06 4.86 9.74
CA SER A 172 16.16 4.60 8.81
C SER A 172 16.01 5.42 7.52
N TYR A 173 14.80 5.42 6.95
CA TYR A 173 14.46 6.15 5.74
C TYR A 173 14.56 7.67 5.94
N TRP A 174 13.95 8.20 7.01
CA TRP A 174 14.01 9.62 7.37
C TRP A 174 15.45 10.12 7.53
N LYS A 175 16.31 9.34 8.20
CA LYS A 175 17.74 9.70 8.34
C LYS A 175 18.43 9.84 6.99
N SER A 176 17.98 9.11 5.98
CA SER A 176 18.54 9.18 4.62
C SER A 176 18.02 10.38 3.82
N ILE A 177 16.71 10.67 3.88
CA ILE A 177 16.08 11.66 2.99
C ILE A 177 15.94 13.07 3.59
N SER A 178 16.17 13.23 4.89
CA SER A 178 15.97 14.50 5.58
C SER A 178 16.97 15.58 5.16
N ASN A 179 18.16 15.23 4.66
CA ASN A 179 19.21 16.18 4.25
C ASN A 179 19.47 17.30 5.28
N GLY A 180 19.42 16.97 6.58
CA GLY A 180 19.65 17.93 7.67
C GLY A 180 18.41 18.73 8.11
N ILE A 181 17.24 18.52 7.49
CA ILE A 181 15.96 19.06 7.94
C ILE A 181 15.68 18.59 9.37
N ARG A 182 15.45 19.56 10.28
CA ARG A 182 15.10 19.29 11.67
C ARG A 182 13.63 18.88 11.78
N PHE A 183 13.38 17.89 12.63
CA PHE A 183 12.03 17.44 12.95
C PHE A 183 11.24 18.55 13.66
N SER A 184 10.01 18.82 13.21
CA SER A 184 9.04 19.68 13.91
C SER A 184 7.67 19.01 13.93
N LEU A 185 7.09 18.91 15.13
CA LEU A 185 5.81 18.23 15.36
C LEU A 185 4.65 18.89 14.60
N GLY A 186 4.67 20.22 14.47
CA GLY A 186 3.61 20.95 13.77
C GLY A 186 3.51 20.59 12.28
N GLU A 187 4.65 20.40 11.62
CA GLU A 187 4.70 20.02 10.21
C GLU A 187 4.40 18.52 10.01
N VAL A 188 4.74 17.67 11.00
CA VAL A 188 4.27 16.27 11.01
C VAL A 188 2.74 16.22 11.01
N LEU A 189 2.09 16.98 11.88
CA LEU A 189 0.62 16.99 11.96
C LEU A 189 -0.02 17.49 10.64
N LYS A 190 0.58 18.49 10.00
CA LYS A 190 0.14 18.94 8.66
C LYS A 190 0.36 17.87 7.59
N GLY A 191 1.53 17.24 7.54
CA GLY A 191 1.81 16.16 6.59
C GLY A 191 0.86 14.97 6.75
N VAL A 192 0.55 14.59 8.00
CA VAL A 192 -0.46 13.57 8.31
C VAL A 192 -1.85 14.02 7.84
N LYS A 193 -2.24 15.27 8.12
CA LYS A 193 -3.53 15.82 7.67
C LYS A 193 -3.65 15.80 6.15
N ASP A 194 -2.63 16.26 5.44
CA ASP A 194 -2.60 16.33 3.97
C ASP A 194 -2.67 14.92 3.35
N ALA A 195 -1.96 13.94 3.95
CA ALA A 195 -2.08 12.54 3.57
C ALA A 195 -3.49 11.98 3.79
N LEU A 196 -4.15 12.31 4.91
CA LEU A 196 -5.51 11.85 5.22
C LEU A 196 -6.57 12.44 4.29
N ILE A 197 -6.47 13.74 3.99
CA ILE A 197 -7.41 14.39 3.04
C ILE A 197 -7.07 14.12 1.57
N HIS A 198 -6.02 13.32 1.32
CA HIS A 198 -5.54 12.96 -0.02
C HIS A 198 -5.29 14.21 -0.89
N LYS A 199 -4.74 15.28 -0.30
CA LYS A 199 -4.47 16.54 -0.99
C LYS A 199 -3.63 16.30 -2.26
N ASP A 200 -2.58 15.50 -2.13
CA ASP A 200 -1.62 15.26 -3.23
C ASP A 200 -2.19 14.35 -4.35
N PHE A 201 -3.40 13.81 -4.16
CA PHE A 201 -4.13 13.11 -5.21
C PHE A 201 -5.04 14.05 -6.03
N THR A 202 -5.22 15.31 -5.63
CA THR A 202 -6.01 16.26 -6.44
C THR A 202 -5.26 16.81 -7.64
N GLY A 203 -3.95 16.53 -7.76
CA GLY A 203 -3.05 17.11 -8.76
C GLY A 203 -2.91 18.62 -8.56
N GLY A 204 -1.88 19.25 -9.13
CA GLY A 204 -1.61 20.70 -9.02
C GLY A 204 -2.64 21.59 -9.75
N GLY A 205 -3.90 21.14 -9.86
CA GLY A 205 -5.00 21.76 -10.59
C GLY A 205 -5.62 20.80 -11.62
N ALA A 206 -4.82 19.94 -12.25
CA ALA A 206 -5.23 19.08 -13.36
C ALA A 206 -5.65 17.63 -12.98
N GLY A 207 -5.50 17.22 -11.71
CA GLY A 207 -5.79 15.85 -11.26
C GLY A 207 -4.71 14.82 -11.61
N CYS A 208 -4.60 13.80 -10.77
CA CYS A 208 -3.83 12.58 -11.07
C CYS A 208 -4.77 11.55 -11.74
N SER A 209 -5.04 11.75 -13.02
CA SER A 209 -5.89 10.85 -13.80
C SER A 209 -5.12 9.72 -14.46
N TYR A 210 -5.86 8.89 -15.16
CA TYR A 210 -5.37 7.77 -15.93
C TYR A 210 -5.90 7.91 -17.34
N PRO A 211 -5.24 7.41 -18.40
CA PRO A 211 -5.66 7.67 -19.80
C PRO A 211 -7.11 7.34 -20.10
N LEU A 212 -7.65 6.33 -19.43
CA LEU A 212 -9.02 5.85 -19.64
C LEU A 212 -10.04 6.53 -18.73
N GLU A 213 -9.59 7.44 -17.87
CA GLU A 213 -10.43 8.34 -17.09
C GLU A 213 -10.85 9.57 -17.89
N TYR A 214 -10.41 9.68 -19.15
CA TYR A 214 -10.99 10.55 -20.17
C TYR A 214 -12.28 9.91 -20.70
N PHE A 215 -13.43 10.34 -20.21
CA PHE A 215 -14.70 10.05 -20.88
C PHE A 215 -14.70 10.77 -22.24
N PRO A 216 -14.89 10.05 -23.36
CA PRO A 216 -15.07 10.69 -24.66
C PRO A 216 -16.50 11.23 -24.72
N ASP A 217 -16.76 12.35 -24.05
CA ASP A 217 -18.04 13.06 -24.18
C ASP A 217 -17.78 14.52 -24.59
N GLN A 218 -18.00 14.76 -25.89
CA GLN A 218 -18.58 15.98 -26.45
C GLN A 218 -17.94 17.32 -26.04
N GLY A 219 -16.79 17.66 -26.63
CA GLY A 219 -16.41 19.06 -26.92
C GLY A 219 -16.14 20.00 -25.74
N LYS A 220 -16.02 19.52 -24.50
CA LYS A 220 -15.60 20.32 -23.33
C LYS A 220 -14.52 19.59 -22.55
N ASN A 221 -13.41 20.29 -22.27
CA ASN A 221 -12.24 19.86 -21.49
C ASN A 221 -12.52 18.65 -20.59
N PRO A 222 -12.04 17.43 -20.94
CA PRO A 222 -12.30 16.23 -20.17
C PRO A 222 -11.76 16.42 -18.75
N LYS A 223 -12.63 16.30 -17.76
CA LYS A 223 -12.19 16.38 -16.36
C LYS A 223 -11.52 15.06 -15.97
N PRO A 224 -10.40 15.12 -15.24
CA PRO A 224 -9.76 13.93 -14.68
C PRO A 224 -10.76 13.14 -13.79
N SER A 225 -11.01 11.86 -14.09
CA SER A 225 -11.79 11.01 -13.17
C SER A 225 -10.97 10.64 -11.93
N ARG A 226 -11.63 10.68 -10.77
CA ARG A 226 -11.04 10.41 -9.44
C ARG A 226 -11.21 8.95 -9.01
N PHE A 227 -11.50 8.04 -9.94
CA PHE A 227 -11.89 6.67 -9.62
C PHE A 227 -10.81 5.90 -8.84
N ARG A 228 -9.54 5.98 -9.25
CA ARG A 228 -8.45 5.32 -8.51
C ARG A 228 -8.26 5.89 -7.10
N LEU A 229 -8.43 7.20 -6.94
CA LEU A 229 -8.40 7.84 -5.63
C LEU A 229 -9.52 7.28 -4.75
N HIS A 230 -10.76 7.26 -5.23
CA HIS A 230 -11.89 6.71 -4.48
C HIS A 230 -11.71 5.23 -4.16
N ALA A 231 -11.25 4.42 -5.11
CA ALA A 231 -10.96 3.00 -4.88
C ALA A 231 -9.89 2.82 -3.79
N HIS A 232 -8.79 3.58 -3.84
CA HIS A 232 -7.74 3.52 -2.82
C HIS A 232 -8.23 4.00 -1.45
N ALA A 233 -8.93 5.14 -1.40
CA ALA A 233 -9.52 5.66 -0.17
C ALA A 233 -10.51 4.66 0.45
N THR A 234 -11.31 3.98 -0.38
CA THR A 234 -12.25 2.94 0.08
C THR A 234 -11.51 1.77 0.73
N VAL A 235 -10.39 1.32 0.14
CA VAL A 235 -9.53 0.29 0.77
C VAL A 235 -8.99 0.75 2.12
N VAL A 236 -8.44 1.97 2.18
CA VAL A 236 -7.82 2.49 3.41
C VAL A 236 -8.86 2.67 4.52
N ILE A 237 -10.01 3.27 4.22
CA ILE A 237 -11.09 3.46 5.20
C ILE A 237 -11.64 2.11 5.64
N GLY A 238 -11.85 1.18 4.71
CA GLY A 238 -12.29 -0.18 5.04
C GLY A 238 -11.31 -0.91 5.95
N PHE A 239 -10.00 -0.79 5.69
CA PHE A 239 -8.94 -1.33 6.55
C PHE A 239 -8.95 -0.72 7.96
N ILE A 240 -9.12 0.59 8.09
CA ILE A 240 -9.21 1.26 9.40
C ILE A 240 -10.44 0.80 10.18
N ILE A 241 -11.59 0.71 9.51
CA ILE A 241 -12.83 0.19 10.12
C ILE A 241 -12.64 -1.25 10.59
N ASP A 242 -12.00 -2.09 9.76
CA ASP A 242 -11.71 -3.47 10.11
C ASP A 242 -10.77 -3.59 11.31
N LEU A 243 -9.73 -2.75 11.39
CA LEU A 243 -8.82 -2.70 12.53
C LEU A 243 -9.54 -2.24 13.81
N ILE A 244 -10.42 -1.26 13.71
CA ILE A 244 -11.25 -0.79 14.84
C ILE A 244 -12.17 -1.91 15.34
N SER A 245 -12.65 -2.80 14.47
CA SER A 245 -13.53 -3.91 14.87
C SER A 245 -12.88 -4.82 15.93
N ILE A 246 -11.56 -4.95 15.93
CA ILE A 246 -10.81 -5.80 16.86
C ILE A 246 -10.82 -5.24 18.28
N LEU A 247 -10.94 -3.92 18.45
CA LEU A 247 -11.13 -3.30 19.77
C LEU A 247 -12.44 -3.73 20.44
N PHE A 248 -13.40 -4.20 19.65
CA PHE A 248 -14.69 -4.69 20.14
C PHE A 248 -14.74 -6.23 20.26
N TYR A 249 -13.64 -6.95 20.02
CA TYR A 249 -13.56 -8.37 20.33
C TYR A 249 -13.25 -8.58 21.83
N PRO A 250 -13.88 -9.52 22.56
CA PRO A 250 -14.85 -10.53 22.13
C PRO A 250 -16.30 -10.16 22.51
N PHE A 251 -16.72 -8.88 22.38
CA PHE A 251 -18.08 -8.51 22.77
C PHE A 251 -19.12 -9.33 21.99
N LYS A 252 -20.13 -9.85 22.68
CA LYS A 252 -21.16 -10.75 22.13
C LYS A 252 -22.25 -10.02 21.31
N GLY A 253 -22.08 -8.73 21.07
CA GLY A 253 -23.06 -7.89 20.37
C GLY A 253 -22.98 -7.98 18.84
N THR A 254 -23.99 -7.44 18.18
CA THR A 254 -24.06 -7.31 16.71
C THR A 254 -23.11 -6.24 16.16
N VAL A 255 -22.58 -5.37 17.03
CA VAL A 255 -21.68 -4.27 16.68
C VAL A 255 -20.39 -4.79 16.04
N THR A 256 -19.73 -5.79 16.64
CA THR A 256 -18.45 -6.30 16.15
C THR A 256 -18.58 -6.92 14.75
N PRO A 257 -19.53 -7.86 14.49
CA PRO A 257 -19.75 -8.37 13.14
C PRO A 257 -20.19 -7.30 12.12
N ALA A 258 -20.95 -6.28 12.54
CA ALA A 258 -21.40 -5.22 11.65
C ALA A 258 -20.25 -4.32 11.18
N ILE A 259 -19.40 -3.84 12.11
CA ILE A 259 -18.22 -3.03 11.77
C ILE A 259 -17.28 -3.83 10.86
N PHE A 260 -17.03 -5.09 11.22
CA PHE A 260 -16.21 -6.01 10.45
C PHE A 260 -16.76 -6.28 9.03
N LEU A 261 -18.09 -6.36 8.87
CA LEU A 261 -18.74 -6.50 7.56
C LEU A 261 -18.55 -5.25 6.71
N ILE A 262 -18.79 -4.07 7.28
CA ILE A 262 -18.62 -2.78 6.59
C ILE A 262 -17.18 -2.64 6.10
N GLY A 263 -16.21 -2.86 6.99
CA GLY A 263 -14.79 -2.82 6.65
C GLY A 263 -14.44 -3.78 5.51
N SER A 264 -14.90 -5.03 5.61
CA SER A 264 -14.67 -6.06 4.59
C SER A 264 -15.29 -5.71 3.23
N ILE A 265 -16.53 -5.19 3.20
CA ILE A 265 -17.18 -4.74 1.95
C ILE A 265 -16.39 -3.61 1.30
N MET A 266 -15.99 -2.60 2.09
CA MET A 266 -15.21 -1.47 1.58
C MET A 266 -13.87 -1.93 1.00
N ILE A 267 -13.14 -2.80 1.71
CA ILE A 267 -11.89 -3.37 1.21
C ILE A 267 -12.13 -4.13 -0.09
N ALA A 268 -13.16 -4.98 -0.17
CA ALA A 268 -13.47 -5.75 -1.36
C ALA A 268 -13.79 -4.85 -2.57
N VAL A 269 -14.70 -3.88 -2.40
CA VAL A 269 -15.09 -2.93 -3.45
C VAL A 269 -13.88 -2.14 -3.94
N GLY A 270 -13.07 -1.60 -3.02
CA GLY A 270 -11.89 -0.83 -3.37
C GLY A 270 -10.81 -1.68 -4.07
N ALA A 271 -10.50 -2.87 -3.55
CA ALA A 271 -9.48 -3.74 -4.12
C ALA A 271 -9.88 -4.29 -5.50
N LEU A 272 -11.14 -4.72 -5.66
CA LEU A 272 -11.67 -5.16 -6.97
C LEU A 272 -11.69 -4.03 -7.99
N SER A 273 -12.01 -2.80 -7.56
CA SER A 273 -11.94 -1.60 -8.41
C SER A 273 -10.50 -1.32 -8.90
N LEU A 274 -9.50 -1.49 -8.04
CA LEU A 274 -8.09 -1.36 -8.41
C LEU A 274 -7.63 -2.47 -9.38
N LEU A 275 -8.08 -3.71 -9.17
CA LEU A 275 -7.81 -4.83 -10.08
C LEU A 275 -8.46 -4.63 -11.45
N TYR A 276 -9.71 -4.17 -11.47
CA TYR A 276 -10.43 -3.83 -12.70
C TYR A 276 -9.65 -2.77 -13.49
N LYS A 277 -9.19 -1.70 -12.83
CA LYS A 277 -8.41 -0.65 -13.49
C LYS A 277 -7.09 -1.17 -14.07
N ARG A 278 -6.41 -2.07 -13.36
CA ARG A 278 -5.14 -2.66 -13.82
C ARG A 278 -5.29 -3.45 -15.13
N LYS A 279 -6.46 -4.04 -15.41
CA LYS A 279 -6.72 -4.77 -16.67
C LYS A 279 -6.56 -3.90 -17.91
N TYR A 280 -6.85 -2.61 -17.79
CA TYR A 280 -6.84 -1.68 -18.93
C TYR A 280 -5.59 -0.79 -18.97
N ASP A 281 -4.69 -0.98 -18.02
CA ASP A 281 -3.37 -0.37 -18.02
C ASP A 281 -2.49 -1.05 -19.08
N ARG A 282 -2.06 -0.30 -20.11
CA ARG A 282 -1.15 -0.80 -21.16
C ARG A 282 0.34 -0.70 -20.81
N LEU A 283 0.66 0.01 -19.72
CA LEU A 283 2.01 0.30 -19.25
C LEU A 283 2.25 -0.34 -17.88
N VAL A 284 1.61 -1.48 -17.58
CA VAL A 284 1.77 -2.17 -16.29
C VAL A 284 3.25 -2.53 -16.11
N HIS A 285 3.94 -1.74 -15.30
CA HIS A 285 5.24 -2.16 -14.77
C HIS A 285 4.99 -3.29 -13.78
N GLU A 286 5.82 -4.34 -13.85
CA GLU A 286 5.78 -5.44 -12.88
C GLU A 286 6.09 -4.90 -11.48
N ASP A 287 5.05 -4.56 -10.74
CA ASP A 287 5.13 -4.20 -9.33
C ASP A 287 4.52 -5.31 -8.47
N GLY A 288 4.98 -5.47 -7.23
CA GLY A 288 4.40 -6.40 -6.26
C GLY A 288 2.96 -6.08 -5.86
N GLY A 289 2.34 -5.08 -6.51
CA GLY A 289 1.00 -4.60 -6.20
C GLY A 289 -0.10 -5.58 -6.54
N LEU A 290 0.09 -6.42 -7.57
CA LEU A 290 -0.97 -7.34 -7.99
C LEU A 290 -1.27 -8.37 -6.90
N ALA A 291 -0.23 -9.07 -6.44
CA ALA A 291 -0.38 -10.10 -5.42
C ALA A 291 -0.93 -9.54 -4.11
N PHE A 292 -0.43 -8.38 -3.68
CA PHE A 292 -0.97 -7.69 -2.49
C PHE A 292 -2.46 -7.36 -2.64
N THR A 293 -2.88 -6.81 -3.79
CA THR A 293 -4.28 -6.45 -4.03
C THR A 293 -5.18 -7.69 -4.15
N LEU A 294 -4.68 -8.77 -4.76
CA LEU A 294 -5.38 -10.05 -4.83
C LEU A 294 -5.58 -10.66 -3.44
N MET A 295 -4.54 -10.69 -2.61
CA MET A 295 -4.63 -11.21 -1.24
C MET A 295 -5.62 -10.40 -0.41
N LEU A 296 -5.60 -9.08 -0.54
CA LEU A 296 -6.56 -8.21 0.14
C LEU A 296 -8.00 -8.46 -0.33
N SER A 297 -8.19 -8.76 -1.63
CA SER A 297 -9.49 -9.15 -2.18
C SER A 297 -9.94 -10.51 -1.62
N ILE A 298 -9.06 -11.50 -1.53
CA ILE A 298 -9.38 -12.82 -0.97
C ILE A 298 -9.70 -12.72 0.53
N ALA A 299 -8.93 -11.95 1.31
CA ALA A 299 -9.18 -11.72 2.74
C ALA A 299 -10.54 -11.04 2.98
N SER A 300 -10.85 -10.00 2.20
CA SER A 300 -12.12 -9.29 2.34
C SER A 300 -13.32 -10.15 1.92
N ILE A 301 -13.25 -10.84 0.78
CA ILE A 301 -14.32 -11.74 0.31
C ILE A 301 -14.53 -12.91 1.29
N SER A 302 -13.47 -13.56 1.75
CA SER A 302 -13.58 -14.64 2.74
C SER A 302 -14.22 -14.17 4.05
N GLY A 303 -13.92 -12.94 4.50
CA GLY A 303 -14.60 -12.36 5.66
C GLY A 303 -16.08 -12.04 5.44
N ILE A 304 -16.44 -11.49 4.28
CA ILE A 304 -17.86 -11.29 3.93
C ILE A 304 -18.61 -12.63 3.98
N ILE A 305 -18.04 -13.68 3.35
CA ILE A 305 -18.62 -15.02 3.37
C ILE A 305 -18.74 -15.54 4.80
N ALA A 306 -17.69 -15.39 5.63
CA ALA A 306 -17.72 -15.82 7.03
C ALA A 306 -18.85 -15.15 7.81
N ILE A 307 -19.07 -13.85 7.64
CA ILE A 307 -20.13 -13.12 8.35
C ILE A 307 -21.51 -13.56 7.85
N VAL A 308 -21.70 -13.64 6.53
CA VAL A 308 -22.98 -14.07 5.94
C VAL A 308 -23.33 -15.48 6.43
N LEU A 309 -22.39 -16.41 6.39
CA LEU A 309 -22.61 -17.77 6.91
C LEU A 309 -22.89 -17.77 8.43
N SER A 310 -22.23 -16.90 9.19
CA SER A 310 -22.48 -16.75 10.62
C SER A 310 -23.90 -16.24 10.93
N LEU A 311 -24.42 -15.29 10.15
CA LEU A 311 -25.79 -14.78 10.28
C LEU A 311 -26.85 -15.86 10.05
N TYR A 312 -26.57 -16.83 9.18
CA TYR A 312 -27.44 -17.99 8.92
C TYR A 312 -27.09 -19.22 9.77
N HIS A 313 -26.25 -19.06 10.80
CA HIS A 313 -25.81 -20.13 11.70
C HIS A 313 -25.24 -21.37 10.95
N GLN A 314 -24.53 -21.14 9.85
CA GLN A 314 -23.95 -22.22 9.05
C GLN A 314 -22.57 -22.60 9.62
N PRO A 315 -22.30 -23.89 9.92
CA PRO A 315 -21.02 -24.30 10.55
C PRO A 315 -19.80 -23.99 9.68
N LEU A 316 -19.96 -23.99 8.35
CA LEU A 316 -18.89 -23.68 7.39
C LEU A 316 -18.27 -22.29 7.59
N TYR A 317 -18.96 -21.37 8.27
CA TYR A 317 -18.44 -20.04 8.56
C TYR A 317 -17.08 -20.08 9.29
N ALA A 318 -16.85 -21.08 10.14
CA ALA A 318 -15.61 -21.22 10.90
C ALA A 318 -14.39 -21.39 9.99
N VAL A 319 -14.54 -22.12 8.89
CA VAL A 319 -13.47 -22.32 7.90
C VAL A 319 -13.09 -21.00 7.24
N PHE A 320 -14.08 -20.21 6.80
CA PHE A 320 -13.84 -18.91 6.17
C PHE A 320 -13.28 -17.88 7.16
N PHE A 321 -13.72 -17.92 8.43
CA PHE A 321 -13.18 -17.08 9.49
C PHE A 321 -11.69 -17.37 9.72
N LEU A 322 -11.33 -18.65 9.89
CA LEU A 322 -9.94 -19.06 10.10
C LEU A 322 -9.06 -18.79 8.87
N LEU A 323 -9.59 -19.00 7.67
CA LEU A 323 -8.89 -18.69 6.42
C LEU A 323 -8.56 -17.19 6.36
N ARG A 324 -9.55 -16.33 6.61
CA ARG A 324 -9.33 -14.88 6.65
C ARG A 324 -8.29 -14.51 7.70
N ALA A 325 -8.44 -14.97 8.94
CA ALA A 325 -7.52 -14.66 10.03
C ALA A 325 -6.08 -15.06 9.67
N SER A 326 -5.91 -16.19 8.99
CA SER A 326 -4.60 -16.68 8.53
C SER A 326 -4.00 -15.80 7.42
N ILE A 327 -4.83 -15.30 6.50
CA ILE A 327 -4.39 -14.34 5.47
C ILE A 327 -3.97 -13.02 6.13
N ILE A 328 -4.77 -12.50 7.06
CA ILE A 328 -4.46 -11.25 7.78
C ILE A 328 -3.17 -11.41 8.58
N ALA A 329 -3.03 -12.47 9.37
CA ALA A 329 -1.80 -12.73 10.12
C ALA A 329 -0.57 -12.76 9.20
N SER A 330 -0.67 -13.43 8.04
CA SER A 330 0.40 -13.48 7.05
C SER A 330 0.71 -12.10 6.44
N LEU A 331 -0.32 -11.29 6.15
CA LEU A 331 -0.21 -9.90 5.71
C LEU A 331 0.56 -9.04 6.71
N PHE A 332 0.28 -9.19 8.00
CA PHE A 332 0.94 -8.41 9.05
C PHE A 332 2.38 -8.89 9.32
N ILE A 333 2.65 -10.20 9.33
CA ILE A 333 4.01 -10.73 9.48
C ILE A 333 4.94 -10.21 8.37
N MET A 334 4.43 -10.11 7.15
CA MET A 334 5.20 -9.69 5.98
C MET A 334 5.01 -8.19 5.64
N ALA A 335 4.29 -7.44 6.47
CA ALA A 335 4.07 -6.00 6.28
C ALA A 335 5.38 -5.19 6.07
N PRO A 336 6.46 -5.38 6.85
CA PRO A 336 7.73 -4.66 6.62
C PRO A 336 8.47 -5.12 5.36
N TYR A 337 8.20 -6.34 4.88
CA TYR A 337 8.94 -6.96 3.78
C TYR A 337 8.21 -6.95 2.45
N SER A 338 7.12 -6.21 2.33
CA SER A 338 6.24 -6.23 1.16
C SER A 338 5.84 -4.84 0.72
N LYS A 339 4.97 -4.75 -0.30
CA LYS A 339 4.41 -3.48 -0.73
C LYS A 339 3.70 -2.74 0.41
N PHE A 340 3.26 -3.39 1.49
CA PHE A 340 2.54 -2.73 2.58
C PHE A 340 3.34 -1.58 3.21
N VAL A 341 4.68 -1.67 3.24
CA VAL A 341 5.57 -0.61 3.72
C VAL A 341 5.43 0.73 2.97
N HIS A 342 4.84 0.73 1.76
CA HIS A 342 4.59 1.96 0.99
C HIS A 342 3.82 3.02 1.77
N LEU A 343 2.91 2.61 2.66
CA LEU A 343 2.13 3.50 3.50
C LEU A 343 3.06 4.39 4.35
N VAL A 344 4.09 3.77 4.93
CA VAL A 344 5.07 4.43 5.80
C VAL A 344 5.97 5.35 5.01
N PHE A 345 6.57 4.84 3.93
CA PHE A 345 7.58 5.61 3.18
C PHE A 345 6.94 6.79 2.46
N ARG A 346 5.72 6.61 1.94
CA ARG A 346 4.96 7.71 1.36
C ARG A 346 4.66 8.78 2.39
N LEU A 347 4.16 8.41 3.57
CA LEU A 347 3.88 9.37 4.64
C LEU A 347 5.15 10.14 5.05
N VAL A 348 6.26 9.43 5.23
CA VAL A 348 7.55 10.05 5.59
C VAL A 348 8.04 11.00 4.48
N SER A 349 7.88 10.64 3.20
CA SER A 349 8.19 11.53 2.08
C SER A 349 7.29 12.76 2.05
N LEU A 350 5.97 12.60 2.22
CA LEU A 350 5.03 13.73 2.28
C LEU A 350 5.39 14.69 3.42
N MET A 351 5.72 14.16 4.60
CA MET A 351 6.19 14.97 5.72
C MET A 351 7.46 15.74 5.34
N ARG A 352 8.48 15.06 4.78
CA ARG A 352 9.75 15.67 4.33
C ARG A 352 9.50 16.80 3.32
N ASP A 353 8.59 16.60 2.38
CA ASP A 353 8.26 17.58 1.35
C ASP A 353 7.68 18.87 1.96
N ARG A 354 6.74 18.73 2.92
CA ARG A 354 6.16 19.88 3.64
C ARG A 354 7.19 20.62 4.49
N PHE A 355 8.14 19.91 5.11
CA PHE A 355 9.25 20.57 5.80
C PHE A 355 10.11 21.41 4.84
N GLU A 356 10.35 20.94 3.62
CA GLU A 356 11.13 21.67 2.61
C GLU A 356 10.35 22.91 2.13
N GLU A 357 9.07 22.78 1.81
CA GLU A 357 8.20 23.92 1.44
C GLU A 357 8.17 25.03 2.50
N TYR A 358 8.12 24.65 3.78
CA TYR A 358 8.10 25.62 4.87
C TYR A 358 9.43 26.36 5.03
N ASN A 359 10.56 25.65 4.90
CA ASN A 359 11.89 26.26 5.00
C ASN A 359 12.21 27.20 3.83
N VAL A 360 11.58 27.02 2.66
CA VAL A 360 11.70 27.95 1.52
C VAL A 360 10.89 29.24 1.73
N LYS A 361 9.81 29.19 2.53
CA LYS A 361 8.96 30.36 2.82
C LYS A 361 9.47 31.24 3.96
N LYS A 362 10.48 30.79 4.71
CA LYS A 362 11.21 31.58 5.70
C LYS A 362 12.48 32.14 5.07
#